data_AF-A0A1J0D0C3-F1
#
_entry.id   AF-A0A1J0D0C3-F1
#
_cell.length_a   1.000
_cell.length_b   1.000
_cell.length_c   1.000
_cell.angle_alpha   90.00
_cell.angle_beta   90.00
_cell.angle_gamma   90.00
#
_symmetry.space_group_name_H-M   'P 1'
#
loop_
_entity.id
_entity.type
_entity.pdbx_description
1 polymer ?
#
loop_
_entity_poly.entity_id
_entity_poly.type
_entity_poly.pdbx_seq_one_letter_code
_entity_poly.pdbx_strand_id
1 'polypeptide(L)'
;MKYLRNIATIMTLLGLPIVWNLPHGLVVRQSYLETKSISITPFIYSKVKINIQMTDKNKYDKNKQIRALMPNLIHSLDGSSLSLLYNKLDIIYNAPQFLCVHDCFGTTFDKVSTLKTILTSVYMEMYSYNQYLQEFDNNIINYIEQTGKVIDKEICFPAMTNWSPSYLILIKV
;
A
#
# COMPACT_ATOMS: atom_id res chain seq x y z
N MET A 1 11.88 -3.95 -5.93
CA MET A 1 11.59 -2.58 -6.44
C MET A 1 11.04 -2.52 -7.86
N LYS A 2 11.62 -3.23 -8.85
CA LYS A 2 11.11 -3.19 -10.24
C LYS A 2 9.67 -3.69 -10.37
N TYR A 3 9.31 -4.74 -9.63
CA TYR A 3 7.95 -5.28 -9.52
C TYR A 3 6.89 -4.19 -9.21
N LEU A 4 6.89 -3.61 -8.01
CA LEU A 4 5.93 -2.55 -7.62
C LEU A 4 5.94 -1.34 -8.56
N ARG A 5 7.10 -0.98 -9.12
CA ARG A 5 7.19 0.09 -10.12
C ARG A 5 6.39 -0.23 -11.38
N ASN A 6 6.44 -1.47 -11.85
CA ASN A 6 5.69 -1.90 -13.03
C ASN A 6 4.19 -1.86 -12.74
N ILE A 7 3.76 -2.34 -11.57
CA ILE A 7 2.35 -2.27 -11.12
C ILE A 7 1.85 -0.83 -11.13
N ALA A 8 2.55 0.06 -10.44
CA ALA A 8 2.17 1.47 -10.38
C ALA A 8 2.13 2.11 -11.77
N THR A 9 3.03 1.70 -12.67
CA THR A 9 3.05 2.18 -14.06
C THR A 9 1.82 1.72 -14.84
N ILE A 10 1.47 0.43 -14.75
CA ILE A 10 0.29 -0.14 -15.42
C ILE A 10 -0.98 0.53 -14.90
N MET A 11 -1.15 0.62 -13.57
CA MET A 11 -2.31 1.27 -12.97
C MET A 11 -2.45 2.73 -13.39
N THR A 12 -1.33 3.46 -13.45
CA THR A 12 -1.33 4.85 -13.90
C THR A 12 -1.66 4.99 -15.39
N LEU A 13 -1.16 4.09 -16.25
CA LEU A 13 -1.52 4.05 -17.68
C LEU A 13 -3.01 3.77 -17.88
N LEU A 14 -3.57 2.89 -17.06
CA LEU A 14 -4.99 2.63 -17.01
C LEU A 14 -5.78 3.78 -16.36
N GLY A 15 -5.15 4.82 -15.82
CA GLY A 15 -5.86 5.91 -15.13
C GLY A 15 -6.65 5.42 -13.91
N LEU A 16 -6.17 4.38 -13.25
CA LEU A 16 -6.79 3.79 -12.05
C LEU A 16 -5.96 4.11 -10.81
N PRO A 17 -6.60 4.30 -9.64
CA PRO A 17 -5.90 4.35 -8.37
C PRO A 17 -5.37 2.96 -8.01
N ILE A 18 -4.32 2.90 -7.21
CA ILE A 18 -3.78 1.62 -6.72
C ILE A 18 -4.52 1.27 -5.44
N VAL A 19 -5.17 0.12 -5.41
CA VAL A 19 -5.96 -0.36 -4.27
C VAL A 19 -5.41 -1.72 -3.84
N TRP A 20 -5.30 -1.94 -2.53
CA TRP A 20 -4.94 -3.24 -1.98
C TRP A 20 -5.62 -3.51 -0.64
N ASN A 21 -5.76 -4.79 -0.32
CA ASN A 21 -6.32 -5.25 0.95
C ASN A 21 -5.18 -5.60 1.92
N LEU A 22 -5.38 -5.30 3.19
CA LEU A 22 -4.48 -5.67 4.27
C LEU A 22 -4.96 -6.96 4.97
N PRO A 23 -4.05 -7.73 5.60
CA PRO A 23 -4.40 -8.96 6.30
C PRO A 23 -5.46 -8.81 7.39
N HIS A 24 -5.54 -7.63 8.01
CA HIS A 24 -6.56 -7.34 9.02
C HIS A 24 -7.91 -6.86 8.45
N GLY A 25 -8.05 -6.77 7.13
CA GLY A 25 -9.30 -6.45 6.44
C GLY A 25 -9.47 -5.00 5.99
N LEU A 26 -8.55 -4.07 6.31
CA LEU A 26 -8.63 -2.71 5.75
C LEU A 26 -8.24 -2.67 4.28
N VAL A 27 -8.92 -1.81 3.54
CA VAL A 27 -8.64 -1.53 2.13
C VAL A 27 -7.93 -0.19 2.03
N VAL A 28 -6.73 -0.19 1.45
CA VAL A 28 -5.92 1.02 1.24
C VAL A 28 -6.07 1.47 -0.21
N ARG A 29 -6.33 2.77 -0.40
CA ARG A 29 -6.46 3.39 -1.73
C ARG A 29 -5.43 4.51 -1.89
N GLN A 30 -4.50 4.30 -2.81
CA GLN A 30 -3.51 5.29 -3.20
C GLN A 30 -3.92 6.01 -4.49
N SER A 31 -4.26 7.30 -4.38
CA SER A 31 -4.62 8.17 -5.50
C SER A 31 -3.81 9.47 -5.50
N TYR A 32 -2.60 9.44 -6.05
CA TYR A 32 -1.81 10.65 -6.24
C TYR A 32 -2.13 11.31 -7.57
N LEU A 33 -2.88 12.40 -7.50
CA LEU A 33 -3.26 13.22 -8.63
C LEU A 33 -2.19 14.28 -8.93
N GLU A 34 -2.10 14.71 -10.18
CA GLU A 34 -1.18 15.77 -10.60
C GLU A 34 -1.62 17.11 -10.02
N THR A 35 -0.70 17.81 -9.36
CA THR A 35 -0.96 19.12 -8.75
C THR A 35 -0.18 20.20 -9.47
N LYS A 36 -0.86 21.24 -9.93
CA LYS A 36 -0.26 22.44 -10.54
C LYS A 36 -0.29 23.58 -9.54
N SER A 37 0.84 24.25 -9.33
CA SER A 37 0.91 25.45 -8.50
C SER A 37 0.61 26.68 -9.35
N ILE A 38 -0.41 27.43 -8.99
CA ILE A 38 -0.78 28.69 -9.62
C ILE A 38 -0.43 29.81 -8.63
N SER A 39 0.44 30.72 -9.06
CA SER A 39 0.75 31.92 -8.29
C SER A 39 -0.24 33.01 -8.67
N ILE A 40 -1.03 33.48 -7.71
CA ILE A 40 -1.91 34.64 -7.87
C ILE A 40 -1.34 35.84 -7.12
N THR A 41 -1.46 37.03 -7.72
CA THR A 41 -1.20 38.32 -7.07
C THR A 41 -2.55 38.98 -6.78
N PRO A 42 -3.07 38.86 -5.55
CA PRO A 42 -4.44 39.29 -5.25
C PRO A 42 -4.63 40.81 -5.29
N PHE A 43 -3.56 41.59 -5.13
CA PHE A 43 -3.61 43.05 -5.09
C PHE A 43 -2.72 43.67 -6.16
N ILE A 44 -3.28 44.62 -6.92
CA ILE A 44 -2.64 45.31 -8.07
C ILE A 44 -1.31 45.99 -7.72
N TYR A 45 -1.13 46.44 -6.48
CA TYR A 45 0.09 47.14 -6.02
C TYR A 45 0.95 46.36 -5.03
N SER A 46 0.60 45.12 -4.69
CA SER A 46 1.41 44.33 -3.75
C SER A 46 2.38 43.41 -4.49
N LYS A 47 3.59 43.26 -3.94
CA LYS A 47 4.56 42.25 -4.39
C LYS A 47 4.26 40.85 -3.83
N VAL A 48 3.20 40.70 -3.04
CA VAL A 48 2.85 39.45 -2.37
C VAL A 48 2.22 38.50 -3.39
N LYS A 49 2.85 37.32 -3.54
CA LYS A 49 2.37 36.22 -4.36
C LYS A 49 1.82 35.12 -3.45
N ILE A 50 0.61 34.67 -3.73
CA ILE A 50 0.01 33.52 -3.06
C ILE A 50 0.09 32.35 -4.03
N ASN A 51 0.72 31.26 -3.61
CA ASN A 51 0.79 30.03 -4.39
C ASN A 51 -0.35 29.10 -3.96
N ILE A 52 -1.24 28.78 -4.89
CA ILE A 52 -2.35 27.85 -4.69
C ILE A 52 -2.04 26.57 -5.45
N GLN A 53 -2.15 25.43 -4.78
CA GLN A 53 -2.05 24.13 -5.44
C GLN A 53 -3.43 23.72 -5.95
N MET A 54 -3.53 23.50 -7.26
CA MET A 54 -4.74 23.04 -7.92
C MET A 54 -4.51 21.62 -8.45
N THR A 55 -5.34 20.69 -8.02
CA THR A 55 -5.23 19.27 -8.37
C THR A 55 -6.04 18.96 -9.61
N ASP A 56 -5.40 18.39 -10.63
CA ASP A 56 -6.08 17.85 -11.80
C ASP A 56 -6.73 16.52 -11.43
N LYS A 57 -8.06 16.47 -11.42
CA LYS A 57 -8.81 15.26 -11.05
C LYS A 57 -8.73 14.15 -12.09
N ASN A 58 -8.33 14.47 -13.32
CA ASN A 58 -8.35 13.53 -14.44
C ASN A 58 -6.98 12.88 -14.68
N LYS A 59 -5.92 13.38 -14.06
CA LYS A 59 -4.54 12.93 -14.33
C LYS A 59 -3.81 12.53 -13.06
N TYR A 60 -3.25 11.32 -13.07
CA TYR A 60 -2.42 10.80 -12.00
C TYR A 60 -0.95 11.18 -12.18
N ASP A 61 -0.28 11.52 -11.10
CA ASP A 61 1.17 11.73 -11.08
C ASP A 61 1.87 10.36 -11.00
N LYS A 62 2.31 9.87 -12.16
CA LYS A 62 3.03 8.60 -12.32
C LYS A 62 4.26 8.51 -11.40
N ASN A 63 5.05 9.57 -11.30
CA ASN A 63 6.29 9.56 -10.54
C ASN A 63 6.02 9.53 -9.04
N LYS A 64 4.99 10.24 -8.58
CA LYS A 64 4.57 10.22 -7.18
C LYS A 64 3.92 8.88 -6.80
N GLN A 65 3.04 8.34 -7.64
CA GLN A 65 2.47 6.99 -7.50
C GLN A 65 3.57 5.92 -7.30
N ILE A 66 4.56 5.88 -8.21
CA ILE A 66 5.64 4.90 -8.16
C ILE A 66 6.50 5.03 -6.91
N ARG A 67 6.90 6.26 -6.55
CA ARG A 67 7.78 6.50 -5.39
C ARG A 67 7.09 6.23 -4.06
N ALA A 68 5.79 6.50 -3.98
CA ALA A 68 5.03 6.36 -2.74
C ALA A 68 4.50 4.94 -2.52
N LEU A 69 4.35 4.11 -3.56
CA LEU A 69 3.76 2.78 -3.42
C LEU A 69 4.51 1.89 -2.43
N MET A 70 5.85 1.79 -2.54
CA MET A 70 6.63 0.91 -1.65
C MET A 70 6.57 1.36 -0.19
N PRO A 71 6.84 2.64 0.16
CA PRO A 71 6.66 3.11 1.52
C PRO A 71 5.25 2.87 2.03
N ASN A 72 4.22 3.31 1.29
CA ASN A 72 2.84 3.20 1.74
C ASN A 72 2.41 1.74 1.97
N LEU A 73 2.88 0.81 1.13
CA LEU A 73 2.63 -0.61 1.31
C LEU A 73 3.21 -1.13 2.64
N ILE A 74 4.49 -0.85 2.91
CA ILE A 74 5.14 -1.30 4.16
C ILE A 74 4.48 -0.63 5.38
N HIS A 75 4.27 0.68 5.34
CA HIS A 75 3.59 1.40 6.43
C HIS A 75 2.18 0.86 6.70
N SER A 76 1.46 0.47 5.64
CA SER A 76 0.13 -0.12 5.77
C SER A 76 0.18 -1.54 6.39
N LEU A 77 1.21 -2.32 6.06
CA LEU A 77 1.45 -3.64 6.66
C LEU A 77 1.87 -3.54 8.13
N ASP A 78 2.70 -2.58 8.49
CA ASP A 78 3.06 -2.33 9.90
C ASP A 78 1.84 -1.92 10.73
N GLY A 79 0.94 -1.11 10.16
CA GLY A 79 -0.36 -0.84 10.79
C GLY A 79 -1.23 -2.09 10.95
N SER A 80 -1.20 -2.99 9.94
CA SER A 80 -1.91 -4.27 10.01
C SER A 80 -1.36 -5.18 11.10
N SER A 81 -0.04 -5.28 11.26
CA SER A 81 0.56 -6.13 12.28
C SER A 81 0.21 -5.66 13.69
N LEU A 82 0.18 -4.33 13.90
CA LEU A 82 -0.28 -3.74 15.16
C LEU A 82 -1.74 -4.08 15.48
N SER A 83 -2.63 -3.99 14.48
CA SER A 83 -4.05 -4.34 14.64
C SER A 83 -4.24 -5.82 14.98
N LEU A 84 -3.55 -6.71 14.26
CA LEU A 84 -3.59 -8.15 14.54
C LEU A 84 -3.00 -8.50 15.91
N LEU A 85 -1.91 -7.82 16.31
CA LEU A 85 -1.30 -7.96 17.62
C LEU A 85 -2.29 -7.60 18.72
N TYR A 86 -2.98 -6.45 18.59
CA TYR A 86 -3.99 -6.02 19.54
C TYR A 86 -5.09 -7.08 19.68
N ASN A 87 -5.64 -7.57 18.55
CA ASN A 87 -6.70 -8.59 18.57
C ASN A 87 -6.25 -9.88 19.28
N LYS A 88 -5.02 -10.36 19.02
CA LYS A 88 -4.50 -11.56 19.71
C LYS A 88 -4.28 -11.34 21.21
N LEU A 89 -3.80 -10.17 21.60
CA LEU A 89 -3.60 -9.84 23.02
C LEU A 89 -4.93 -9.66 23.76
N ASP A 90 -5.95 -9.13 23.10
CA ASP A 90 -7.27 -8.90 23.69
C ASP A 90 -7.96 -10.21 24.09
N ILE A 91 -7.81 -11.26 23.28
CA ILE A 91 -8.30 -12.62 23.59
C ILE A 91 -7.69 -13.16 24.90
N ILE A 92 -6.44 -12.78 25.22
CA ILE A 92 -5.70 -13.31 26.37
C ILE A 92 -5.91 -12.46 27.62
N TYR A 93 -5.85 -11.15 27.47
CA TYR A 93 -5.77 -10.22 28.60
C TYR A 93 -7.06 -9.43 28.86
N ASN A 94 -8.04 -9.46 27.94
CA ASN A 94 -9.30 -8.72 28.02
C ASN A 94 -9.06 -7.22 28.33
N ALA A 95 -8.78 -6.42 27.30
CA ALA A 95 -8.19 -5.07 27.32
C ALA A 95 -6.65 -5.05 27.54
N PRO A 96 -5.87 -5.29 26.47
CA PRO A 96 -4.42 -5.34 26.55
C PRO A 96 -3.83 -3.94 26.68
N GLN A 97 -2.86 -3.79 27.58
CA GLN A 97 -2.13 -2.54 27.81
C GLN A 97 -0.73 -2.67 27.24
N PHE A 98 -0.45 -1.97 26.14
CA PHE A 98 0.87 -1.83 25.57
C PHE A 98 1.01 -0.48 24.86
N LEU A 99 2.24 -0.02 24.72
CA LEU A 99 2.63 1.17 23.98
C LEU A 99 3.14 0.76 22.60
N CYS A 100 2.74 1.48 21.57
CA CYS A 100 3.30 1.33 20.23
C CYS A 100 3.66 2.71 19.65
N VAL A 101 4.88 2.83 19.15
CA VAL A 101 5.34 3.97 18.35
C VAL A 101 5.91 3.40 17.05
N HIS A 102 5.10 3.40 16.00
CA HIS A 102 5.41 2.78 14.71
C HIS A 102 5.78 1.28 14.84
N ASP A 103 7.06 0.94 14.76
CA ASP A 103 7.62 -0.40 14.85
C ASP A 103 8.17 -0.74 16.24
N CYS A 104 8.06 0.20 17.19
CA CYS A 104 8.56 0.05 18.55
C CYS A 104 7.41 -0.29 19.51
N PHE A 105 7.50 -1.44 20.17
CA PHE A 105 6.48 -1.95 21.09
C PHE A 105 7.00 -1.98 22.52
N GLY A 106 6.19 -1.52 23.48
CA GLY A 106 6.51 -1.49 24.90
C GLY A 106 5.35 -2.01 25.76
N THR A 107 5.66 -2.67 26.88
CA THR A 107 4.67 -3.19 27.83
C THR A 107 5.26 -3.26 29.23
N THR A 108 4.44 -3.58 30.24
CA THR A 108 4.89 -3.90 31.60
C THR A 108 5.78 -5.15 31.61
N PHE A 109 6.74 -5.19 32.55
CA PHE A 109 7.80 -6.20 32.61
C PHE A 109 7.28 -7.65 32.60
N ASP A 110 6.18 -7.91 33.32
CA ASP A 110 5.51 -9.20 33.43
C ASP A 110 4.96 -9.73 32.09
N LYS A 111 4.64 -8.83 31.14
CA LYS A 111 4.01 -9.17 29.85
C LYS A 111 4.98 -9.17 28.66
N VAL A 112 6.25 -8.82 28.88
CA VAL A 112 7.25 -8.68 27.79
C VAL A 112 7.45 -9.99 27.02
N SER A 113 7.52 -11.13 27.72
CA SER A 113 7.70 -12.44 27.10
C SER A 113 6.51 -12.83 26.21
N THR A 114 5.28 -12.57 26.69
CA THR A 114 4.05 -12.82 25.95
C THR A 114 3.94 -11.91 24.74
N LEU A 115 4.19 -10.60 24.92
CA LEU A 115 4.19 -9.63 23.82
C LEU A 115 5.14 -10.06 22.70
N LYS A 116 6.39 -10.42 23.05
CA LYS A 116 7.39 -10.88 22.08
C LYS A 116 6.94 -12.13 21.31
N THR A 117 6.37 -13.10 22.03
CA THR A 117 5.89 -14.35 21.43
C THR A 117 4.76 -14.09 20.44
N ILE A 118 3.76 -13.31 20.84
CA ILE A 118 2.60 -13.01 19.99
C ILE A 118 3.02 -12.14 18.80
N LEU A 119 3.86 -11.13 19.02
CA LEU A 119 4.37 -10.28 17.94
C LEU A 119 5.10 -11.13 16.88
N THR A 120 5.96 -12.05 17.31
CA THR A 120 6.65 -12.98 16.40
C THR A 120 5.63 -13.83 15.63
N SER A 121 4.59 -14.33 16.30
CA SER A 121 3.53 -15.12 15.64
C SER A 121 2.76 -14.33 14.59
N VAL A 122 2.47 -13.05 14.83
CA VAL A 122 1.75 -12.18 13.89
C VAL A 122 2.59 -11.96 12.64
N TYR A 123 3.88 -11.67 12.80
CA TYR A 123 4.78 -11.49 11.67
C TYR A 123 4.97 -12.78 10.85
N MET A 124 5.07 -13.93 11.52
CA MET A 124 5.10 -15.23 10.83
C MET A 124 3.83 -15.49 10.02
N GLU A 125 2.66 -15.20 10.60
CA GLU A 125 1.38 -15.38 9.92
C GLU A 125 1.23 -14.49 8.69
N MET A 126 1.57 -13.21 8.82
CA MET A 126 1.47 -12.25 7.72
C MET A 126 2.41 -12.56 6.56
N TYR A 127 3.67 -12.91 6.85
CA TYR A 127 4.71 -12.99 5.81
C TYR A 127 5.04 -14.41 5.36
N SER A 128 4.92 -15.42 6.24
CA SER A 128 5.27 -16.81 5.90
C SER A 128 4.06 -17.64 5.47
N TYR A 129 2.92 -17.51 6.13
CA TYR A 129 1.77 -18.37 5.84
C TYR A 129 0.89 -17.86 4.71
N ASN A 130 0.62 -16.55 4.65
CA ASN A 130 -0.40 -16.02 3.73
C ASN A 130 0.13 -15.60 2.34
N GLN A 131 1.42 -15.83 2.01
CA GLN A 131 2.04 -15.42 0.73
C GLN A 131 1.54 -14.05 0.22
N TYR A 132 1.52 -13.04 1.08
CA TYR A 132 0.77 -11.77 0.90
C TYR A 132 0.96 -11.09 -0.47
N LEU A 133 2.13 -11.20 -1.10
CA LEU A 133 2.36 -10.61 -2.42
C LEU A 133 1.49 -11.24 -3.52
N GLN A 134 1.16 -12.53 -3.41
CA GLN A 134 0.24 -13.18 -4.34
C GLN A 134 -1.20 -12.70 -4.14
N GLU A 135 -1.62 -12.53 -2.89
CA GLU A 135 -2.94 -11.94 -2.58
C GLU A 135 -3.03 -10.50 -3.08
N PHE A 136 -1.95 -9.74 -2.95
CA PHE A 136 -1.82 -8.38 -3.47
C PHE A 136 -1.95 -8.36 -5.00
N ASP A 137 -1.28 -9.26 -5.72
CA ASP A 137 -1.40 -9.40 -7.17
C ASP A 137 -2.84 -9.73 -7.59
N ASN A 138 -3.44 -10.72 -6.95
CA ASN A 138 -4.83 -11.13 -7.22
C ASN A 138 -5.82 -9.98 -6.94
N ASN A 139 -5.60 -9.20 -5.88
CA ASN A 139 -6.43 -8.05 -5.55
C ASN A 139 -6.39 -7.00 -6.66
N ILE A 140 -5.20 -6.70 -7.18
CA ILE A 140 -5.03 -5.73 -8.26
C ILE A 140 -5.70 -6.22 -9.54
N ILE A 141 -5.51 -7.48 -9.91
CA ILE A 141 -6.14 -8.07 -11.10
C ILE A 141 -7.67 -7.98 -10.98
N ASN A 142 -8.23 -8.45 -9.87
CA ASN A 142 -9.67 -8.40 -9.60
C ASN A 142 -10.20 -6.97 -9.65
N TYR A 143 -9.46 -6.01 -9.09
CA TYR A 143 -9.85 -4.60 -9.13
C TYR A 143 -9.90 -4.06 -10.56
N ILE A 144 -8.93 -4.40 -11.41
CA ILE A 144 -8.94 -3.95 -12.80
C ILE A 144 -10.09 -4.60 -13.58
N GLU A 145 -10.33 -5.90 -13.40
CA GLU A 145 -11.46 -6.61 -14.03
C GLU A 145 -12.82 -5.96 -13.67
N GLN A 146 -13.01 -5.59 -12.39
CA GLN A 146 -14.23 -4.90 -11.93
C GLN A 146 -14.45 -3.54 -12.59
N THR A 147 -13.38 -2.85 -13.02
CA THR A 147 -13.51 -1.55 -13.70
C THR A 147 -13.90 -1.66 -15.17
N GLY A 148 -14.15 -2.88 -15.67
CA GLY A 148 -14.55 -3.13 -17.06
C GLY A 148 -13.45 -2.89 -18.08
N LYS A 149 -12.20 -2.68 -17.63
CA LYS A 149 -11.03 -2.61 -18.51
C LYS A 149 -10.55 -4.04 -18.75
N VAL A 150 -10.74 -4.50 -19.98
CA VAL A 150 -10.29 -5.83 -20.40
C VAL A 150 -8.77 -5.84 -20.35
N ILE A 151 -8.24 -6.56 -19.38
CA ILE A 151 -6.88 -7.07 -19.43
C ILE A 151 -7.01 -8.45 -20.08
N ASP A 152 -6.46 -8.65 -21.28
CA ASP A 152 -6.12 -10.01 -21.69
C ASP A 152 -5.16 -10.55 -20.62
N LYS A 153 -5.52 -11.67 -19.97
CA LYS A 153 -5.05 -12.28 -18.70
C LYS A 153 -3.54 -12.52 -18.53
N GLU A 154 -2.73 -11.58 -18.97
CA GLU A 154 -1.33 -11.78 -19.31
C GLU A 154 -0.43 -10.70 -18.68
N ILE A 155 -0.84 -10.16 -17.52
CA ILE A 155 0.06 -9.37 -16.65
C ILE A 155 0.86 -10.36 -15.80
N CYS A 156 2.04 -10.74 -16.30
CA CYS A 156 2.98 -11.54 -15.54
C CYS A 156 3.74 -10.64 -14.56
N PHE A 157 3.36 -10.68 -13.29
CA PHE A 157 4.19 -10.13 -12.24
C PHE A 157 5.50 -10.95 -12.14
N PRO A 158 6.69 -10.32 -12.13
CA PRO A 158 7.95 -11.05 -12.06
C PRO A 158 7.96 -11.97 -10.83
N ALA A 159 8.02 -13.27 -11.08
CA ALA A 159 8.19 -14.29 -10.05
C ALA A 159 9.40 -13.94 -9.18
N MET A 160 9.22 -13.99 -7.85
CA MET A 160 10.36 -14.05 -6.93
C MET A 160 11.12 -15.32 -7.26
N THR A 161 12.34 -15.15 -7.78
CA THR A 161 13.21 -16.19 -8.32
C THR A 161 13.44 -17.31 -7.31
N ASN A 162 12.73 -18.44 -7.52
CA ASN A 162 13.12 -19.86 -7.30
C ASN A 162 11.92 -20.83 -7.26
N TRP A 163 10.72 -20.40 -7.67
CA TRP A 163 9.61 -21.28 -8.05
C TRP A 163 9.21 -20.90 -9.48
N SER A 164 9.54 -21.75 -10.47
CA SER A 164 9.35 -21.52 -11.92
C SER A 164 7.91 -21.83 -12.39
N PRO A 165 7.50 -21.56 -13.66
CA PRO A 165 8.17 -20.84 -14.76
C PRO A 165 7.33 -19.70 -15.43
N SER A 166 8.06 -18.71 -15.96
CA SER A 166 7.97 -18.12 -17.30
C SER A 166 6.59 -17.95 -17.99
N TYR A 167 6.11 -16.71 -18.16
CA TYR A 167 5.31 -16.34 -19.35
C TYR A 167 5.63 -14.91 -19.83
N LEU A 168 5.77 -14.80 -21.15
CA LEU A 168 6.27 -13.66 -21.90
C LEU A 168 5.12 -13.21 -22.80
N ILE A 169 4.53 -12.03 -22.54
CA ILE A 169 3.36 -11.57 -23.29
C ILE A 169 3.54 -10.15 -23.84
N LEU A 170 3.12 -10.00 -25.09
CA LEU A 170 2.98 -8.77 -25.87
C LEU A 170 1.59 -8.14 -25.69
N ILE A 171 1.55 -6.84 -25.41
CA ILE A 171 0.33 -6.03 -25.51
C ILE A 171 0.27 -5.40 -26.90
N LYS A 172 -0.80 -5.66 -27.65
CA LYS A 172 -1.14 -4.89 -28.85
C LYS A 172 -2.14 -3.80 -28.44
N VAL A 173 -1.70 -2.55 -28.56
CA VAL A 173 -2.54 -1.34 -28.41
C VAL A 173 -3.50 -1.26 -29.59
#